data_AF-A0A438JKP6-F1
#
_entry.id   AF-A0A438JKP6-F1
#
_cell.length_a   1.000
_cell.length_b   1.000
_cell.length_c   1.000
_cell.angle_alpha   90.00
_cell.angle_beta   90.00
_cell.angle_gamma   90.00
#
_symmetry.space_group_name_H-M   'P 1'
#
loop_
_entity.id
_entity.type
_entity.pdbx_description
1 polymer ?
#
loop_
_entity_poly.entity_id
_entity_poly.type
_entity_poly.pdbx_seq_one_letter_code
_entity_poly.pdbx_strand_id
1 'polypeptide(L)' 'MAPDPNSTSSGPREEASVKVPSKDPKKKDEKKDEDLSDEDLALKQQLELYVERVQDSDPGLQKMALESMR' A
#
# COMPACT_ATOMS: atom_id res chain seq x y z
N MET A 1 -14.70 34.45 35.56
CA MET A 1 -15.61 35.23 34.70
C MET A 1 -15.24 34.91 33.26
N ALA A 2 -16.15 34.30 32.52
CA ALA A 2 -16.03 34.15 31.07
C ALA A 2 -16.40 35.47 30.39
N PRO A 3 -15.88 35.72 29.18
CA PRO A 3 -16.64 36.45 28.19
C PRO A 3 -17.10 35.51 27.06
N ASP A 4 -18.41 35.56 26.83
CA ASP A 4 -19.17 34.88 25.78
C ASP A 4 -18.83 35.39 24.36
N PRO A 5 -19.23 34.61 23.33
CA PRO A 5 -18.76 34.76 21.97
C PRO A 5 -19.63 35.74 21.15
N ASN A 6 -19.07 36.10 20.00
CA ASN A 6 -19.74 36.57 18.79
C ASN A 6 -19.71 38.09 18.54
N SER A 7 -18.84 38.51 17.61
CA SER A 7 -19.12 39.65 16.76
C SER A 7 -18.63 39.36 15.35
N THR A 8 -19.59 39.10 14.48
CA THR A 8 -19.51 38.89 13.04
C THR A 8 -18.87 40.09 12.33
N SER A 9 -17.95 39.84 11.39
CA SER A 9 -17.88 40.65 10.15
C SER A 9 -17.10 39.94 9.05
N SER A 10 -17.83 39.62 7.99
CA SER A 10 -17.47 39.17 6.65
C SER A 10 -16.38 39.98 5.93
N GLY A 11 -15.48 39.31 5.22
CA GLY A 11 -14.74 39.88 4.08
C GLY A 11 -13.43 39.13 3.72
N PRO A 12 -13.12 38.88 2.43
CA PRO A 12 -12.29 37.77 1.97
C PRO A 12 -10.82 38.12 1.72
N ARG A 13 -9.88 37.20 2.01
CA ARG A 13 -8.52 37.15 1.44
C ARG A 13 -7.89 35.80 1.81
N GLU A 14 -8.01 34.82 0.93
CA GLU A 14 -6.96 34.40 0.00
C GLU A 14 -5.71 33.83 0.68
N GLU A 15 -5.31 32.67 0.16
CA GLU A 15 -4.03 32.00 0.34
C GLU A 15 -3.82 31.18 1.63
N ALA A 16 -4.50 30.04 1.68
CA ALA A 16 -3.75 28.81 1.90
C ALA A 16 -4.23 27.80 0.86
N SER A 17 -3.50 27.73 -0.25
CA SER A 17 -3.55 26.60 -1.19
C SER A 17 -3.05 25.33 -0.49
N VAL A 18 -3.77 24.85 0.52
CA VAL A 18 -3.77 23.42 0.82
C VAL A 18 -4.76 22.84 -0.16
N LYS A 19 -4.27 22.66 -1.39
CA LYS A 19 -4.88 21.81 -2.41
C LYS A 19 -4.90 20.40 -1.81
N VAL A 20 -5.88 20.13 -0.95
CA VAL A 20 -6.24 18.78 -0.55
C VAL A 20 -6.58 18.11 -1.87
N PRO A 21 -5.78 17.15 -2.36
CA PRO A 21 -6.24 16.40 -3.51
C PRO A 21 -7.48 15.67 -3.03
N SER A 22 -8.66 16.15 -3.45
CA SER A 22 -9.91 15.42 -3.39
C SER A 22 -9.72 14.16 -4.22
N LYS A 23 -9.08 13.15 -3.64
CA LYS A 23 -9.12 11.79 -4.16
C LYS A 23 -10.47 11.27 -3.77
N ASP A 24 -11.40 11.31 -4.72
CA ASP A 24 -12.58 10.45 -4.72
C ASP A 24 -12.16 9.04 -4.24
N PRO A 25 -12.68 8.55 -3.11
CA PRO A 25 -12.26 7.26 -2.56
C PRO A 25 -12.59 6.10 -3.51
N LYS A 26 -13.58 6.27 -4.41
CA LYS A 26 -14.04 5.22 -5.34
C LYS A 26 -13.05 4.83 -6.44
N LYS A 27 -12.16 5.74 -6.88
CA LYS A 27 -11.16 5.42 -7.93
C LYS A 27 -9.83 4.90 -7.39
N LYS A 28 -9.63 4.97 -6.07
CA LYS A 28 -8.41 4.47 -5.42
C LYS A 28 -8.50 2.99 -5.07
N ASP A 29 -9.72 2.46 -4.96
CA ASP A 29 -10.00 1.06 -4.65
C ASP A 29 -9.63 0.16 -5.84
N GLU A 30 -10.14 0.44 -7.05
CA GLU A 30 -9.86 -0.40 -8.23
C GLU A 30 -8.37 -0.57 -8.54
N LYS A 31 -7.56 0.49 -8.42
CA LYS A 31 -6.10 0.38 -8.61
C LYS A 31 -5.39 -0.38 -7.49
N LYS A 32 -5.93 -0.37 -6.28
CA LYS A 32 -5.35 -1.12 -5.16
C LYS A 32 -5.69 -2.60 -5.28
N ASP A 33 -6.88 -2.95 -5.74
CA ASP A 33 -7.27 -4.33 -5.96
C ASP A 33 -6.46 -4.98 -7.10
N GLU A 34 -6.13 -4.21 -8.14
CA GLU A 34 -5.20 -4.64 -9.19
C GLU A 34 -3.80 -4.92 -8.62
N ASP A 35 -3.21 -3.99 -7.87
CA ASP A 35 -1.87 -4.16 -7.27
C ASP A 35 -1.83 -5.34 -6.25
N LEU A 36 -2.90 -5.55 -5.48
CA LEU A 36 -3.01 -6.67 -4.52
C LEU A 36 -3.12 -8.03 -5.24
N SER A 37 -3.80 -8.08 -6.38
CA SER A 37 -3.98 -9.31 -7.15
C SER A 37 -2.66 -9.75 -7.81
N ASP A 38 -1.87 -8.81 -8.30
CA ASP A 38 -0.56 -9.09 -8.88
C ASP A 38 0.47 -9.53 -7.82
N GLU A 39 0.44 -8.92 -6.63
CA GLU A 39 1.27 -9.35 -5.49
C GLU A 39 0.90 -10.76 -5.02
N ASP A 40 -0.39 -11.07 -4.88
CA ASP A 40 -0.85 -12.43 -4.52
C ASP A 40 -0.44 -13.47 -5.57
N LEU A 41 -0.54 -13.11 -6.85
CA LEU A 41 -0.10 -13.99 -7.95
C LEU A 41 1.42 -14.22 -7.93
N ALA A 42 2.21 -13.16 -7.69
CA ALA A 42 3.66 -13.28 -7.54
C ALA A 42 4.04 -14.12 -6.31
N LEU A 43 3.35 -13.90 -5.18
CA LEU A 43 3.55 -14.64 -3.95
C LEU A 43 3.24 -16.13 -4.15
N LYS A 44 2.15 -16.45 -4.84
CA LYS A 44 1.76 -17.83 -5.16
C LYS A 44 2.84 -18.53 -6.00
N GLN A 45 3.32 -17.89 -7.06
CA GLN A 45 4.40 -18.46 -7.89
C GLN A 45 5.68 -18.69 -7.09
N GLN A 46 6.03 -17.75 -6.20
CA GLN A 46 7.20 -17.88 -5.35
C GLN A 46 7.08 -19.05 -4.36
N LEU A 47 5.89 -19.25 -3.77
CA LEU A 47 5.62 -20.37 -2.86
C LEU A 47 5.67 -21.73 -3.59
N GLU A 48 5.15 -21.79 -4.81
CA GLU A 48 5.19 -23.01 -5.63
C GLU A 48 6.64 -23.43 -5.91
N LEU A 49 7.50 -22.47 -6.27
CA LEU A 49 8.95 -22.69 -6.42
C LEU A 49 9.64 -23.07 -5.10
N TYR A 50 9.23 -22.48 -3.99
CA TYR A 50 9.80 -22.79 -2.67
C TYR A 50 9.51 -24.24 -2.28
N VAL A 51 8.28 -24.70 -2.52
CA VAL A 51 7.85 -26.09 -2.24
C VAL A 51 8.62 -27.10 -3.10
N GLU A 52 8.86 -26.78 -4.38
CA GLU A 52 9.66 -27.60 -5.29
C GLU A 52 11.12 -27.69 -4.83
N ARG A 53 11.75 -26.54 -4.50
CA ARG A 53 13.14 -26.48 -4.02
C ARG A 53 13.35 -27.16 -2.68
N VAL A 54 12.38 -27.07 -1.76
CA VAL A 54 12.47 -27.75 -0.46
C VAL A 54 12.41 -29.28 -0.62
N GLN A 55 11.75 -29.78 -1.66
CA GLN A 55 11.68 -31.21 -1.96
C GLN A 55 12.87 -31.73 -2.77
N ASP A 56 13.80 -30.86 -3.17
CA ASP A 56 15.00 -31.27 -3.89
C ASP A 56 15.84 -32.26 -3.06
N SER A 57 16.36 -33.28 -3.73
CA SER A 57 17.13 -34.35 -3.08
C SER A 57 18.56 -33.93 -2.73
N ASP A 58 19.06 -32.85 -3.33
CA ASP A 58 20.38 -32.28 -3.01
C ASP A 58 20.25 -31.14 -1.96
N PRO A 59 20.72 -31.36 -0.72
CA PRO A 59 20.67 -30.34 0.35
C PRO A 59 21.51 -29.08 0.04
N GLY A 60 22.56 -29.21 -0.78
CA GLY A 60 23.39 -28.09 -1.18
C GLY A 60 22.66 -27.18 -2.15
N LEU A 61 21.96 -27.78 -3.11
CA LEU A 61 21.12 -27.08 -4.08
C LEU A 61 19.91 -26.42 -3.40
N GLN A 62 19.26 -27.13 -2.46
CA GLN A 62 18.18 -26.58 -1.63
C GLN A 62 18.62 -25.29 -0.90
N LYS A 63 19.78 -25.30 -0.23
CA LYS A 63 20.27 -24.12 0.49
C LYS A 63 20.53 -22.93 -0.42
N MET A 64 21.23 -23.12 -1.54
CA MET A 64 21.51 -22.03 -2.48
C MET A 64 20.21 -21.45 -3.05
N ALA A 65 19.25 -22.32 -3.38
CA ALA A 65 17.98 -21.90 -3.95
C ALA A 65 17.11 -21.13 -2.94
N LEU A 66 17.17 -21.50 -1.66
CA LEU A 66 16.47 -20.81 -0.57
C LEU A 66 17.13 -19.48 -0.18
N GLU A 67 18.46 -19.41 -0.19
CA GLU A 67 19.20 -18.17 0.09
C GLU A 67 18.98 -17.10 -0.99
N SER A 68 18.78 -17.51 -2.25
CA SER A 68 18.46 -16.60 -3.36
C SER A 68 17.07 -15.94 -3.26
N MET A 69 16.23 -16.35 -2.32
CA MET A 69 14.84 -15.87 -2.16
C MET A 69 14.65 -14.96 -0.93
N ARG A 70 15.71 -14.72 -0.16
CA ARG A 70 15.71 -13.81 1.00
C ARG A 70 16.08 -12.39 0.59
#